data_AF-A0A7J8Q5H4-F1
#
_entry.id   AF-A0A7J8Q5H4-F1
#
_cell.length_a   1.000
_cell.length_b   1.000
_cell.length_c   1.000
_cell.angle_alpha   90.00
_cell.angle_beta   90.00
_cell.angle_gamma   90.00
#
_symmetry.space_group_name_H-M   'P 1'
#
loop_
_entity.id
_entity.type
_entity.pdbx_description
1 polymer ?
#
loop_
_entity_poly.entity_id
_entity_poly.type
_entity_poly.pdbx_seq_one_letter_code
_entity_poly.pdbx_strand_id
1 'polypeptide(L)'
;MIATATVCLSRAIRNENPKLLTAATALLLPVQPLMVSAIHTGMMEVAFAKRAIKDPELRKAHNVHKMSSLLGGALFIADDMFPGTPFLHSAWHLAAAVGAGTCNKLLE
;
A
#
# COMPACT_ATOMS: atom_id res chain seq x y z
N MET A 1 0.52 -12.57 -5.61
CA MET A 1 0.74 -11.38 -4.74
C MET A 1 -0.36 -10.33 -4.87
N ILE A 2 -0.69 -9.89 -6.09
CA ILE A 2 -1.65 -8.79 -6.35
C ILE A 2 -3.04 -9.04 -5.74
N ALA A 3 -3.67 -10.19 -6.01
CA ALA A 3 -5.00 -10.50 -5.46
C ALA A 3 -5.02 -10.54 -3.92
N THR A 4 -4.00 -11.13 -3.29
CA THR A 4 -3.86 -11.18 -1.82
C THR A 4 -3.69 -9.77 -1.23
N ALA A 5 -2.86 -8.93 -1.85
CA ALA A 5 -2.67 -7.54 -1.44
C ALA A 5 -4.00 -6.76 -1.53
N THR A 6 -4.74 -6.89 -2.65
CA THR A 6 -6.05 -6.26 -2.83
C THR A 6 -7.05 -6.68 -1.75
N VAL A 7 -7.08 -7.97 -1.37
CA VAL A 7 -7.96 -8.47 -0.29
C VAL A 7 -7.57 -7.90 1.08
N CYS A 8 -6.28 -7.79 1.40
CA CYS A 8 -5.81 -7.18 2.65
C CYS A 8 -6.15 -5.68 2.72
N LEU A 9 -5.95 -4.96 1.61
CA LEU A 9 -6.32 -3.54 1.48
C LEU A 9 -7.85 -3.35 1.61
N SER A 10 -8.64 -4.22 0.98
CA SER A 10 -10.11 -4.26 1.13
C SER A 10 -10.54 -4.42 2.59
N ARG A 11 -9.77 -5.18 3.40
CA ARG A 11 -10.04 -5.34 4.84
C ARG A 11 -9.74 -4.08 5.62
N ALA A 12 -8.62 -3.41 5.33
CA ALA A 12 -8.22 -2.17 5.99
C ALA A 12 -9.26 -1.05 5.83
N ILE A 13 -10.02 -1.09 4.72
CA ILE A 13 -11.09 -0.13 4.41
C ILE A 13 -12.51 -0.71 4.59
N ARG A 14 -12.68 -1.91 5.16
CA ARG A 14 -13.97 -2.64 5.20
C ARG A 14 -15.10 -1.84 5.85
N ASN A 15 -14.79 -1.05 6.87
CA ASN A 15 -15.79 -0.22 7.55
C ASN A 15 -16.27 0.96 6.68
N GLU A 16 -15.48 1.35 5.68
CA GLU A 16 -15.80 2.39 4.70
C GLU A 16 -16.33 1.82 3.37
N ASN A 17 -16.36 0.48 3.19
CA ASN A 17 -16.59 -0.14 1.88
C ASN A 17 -17.69 -1.22 1.89
N PRO A 18 -18.77 -1.06 1.10
CA PRO A 18 -19.89 -2.00 1.07
C PRO A 18 -19.55 -3.33 0.38
N LYS A 19 -20.34 -4.37 0.67
CA LYS A 19 -20.27 -5.71 0.05
C LYS A 19 -20.23 -5.68 -1.49
N LEU A 20 -20.79 -4.65 -2.11
CA LEU A 20 -20.77 -4.42 -3.55
C LEU A 20 -19.36 -4.19 -4.12
N LEU A 21 -18.50 -3.43 -3.43
CA LEU A 21 -17.14 -3.22 -3.95
C LEU A 21 -16.34 -4.53 -3.90
N THR A 22 -16.55 -5.35 -2.87
CA THR A 22 -15.94 -6.69 -2.78
C THR A 22 -16.39 -7.58 -3.95
N ALA A 23 -17.68 -7.57 -4.28
CA ALA A 23 -18.21 -8.32 -5.41
C ALA A 23 -17.65 -7.82 -6.76
N ALA A 24 -17.63 -6.50 -6.97
CA ALA A 24 -17.05 -5.89 -8.17
C ALA A 24 -15.55 -6.20 -8.31
N THR A 25 -14.82 -6.17 -7.19
CA THR A 25 -13.40 -6.52 -7.12
C THR A 25 -13.17 -7.98 -7.52
N ALA A 26 -13.97 -8.90 -6.98
CA ALA A 26 -13.89 -10.32 -7.33
C ALA A 26 -14.17 -10.57 -8.83
N LEU A 27 -15.08 -9.81 -9.43
CA LEU A 27 -15.41 -9.91 -10.85
C LEU A 27 -14.34 -9.30 -11.77
N LEU A 28 -13.79 -8.15 -11.39
CA LEU A 28 -12.87 -7.38 -12.24
C LEU A 28 -11.40 -7.77 -12.08
N LEU A 29 -11.00 -8.35 -10.95
CA LEU A 29 -9.62 -8.78 -10.68
C LEU A 29 -9.01 -9.68 -11.77
N PRO A 30 -9.72 -10.67 -12.35
CA PRO A 30 -9.18 -11.53 -13.40
C PRO A 30 -8.93 -10.80 -14.73
N VAL A 31 -9.63 -9.68 -14.97
CA VAL A 31 -9.59 -8.95 -16.25
C VAL A 31 -8.64 -7.75 -16.16
N GLN A 32 -8.68 -6.99 -15.06
CA GLN A 32 -7.89 -5.77 -14.88
C GLN A 32 -7.22 -5.70 -13.49
N PRO A 33 -6.29 -6.61 -13.18
CA PRO A 33 -5.70 -6.72 -11.84
C PRO A 33 -4.98 -5.46 -11.38
N LEU A 34 -4.23 -4.80 -12.27
CA LEU A 34 -3.47 -3.59 -11.93
C LEU A 34 -4.37 -2.41 -11.59
N MET A 35 -5.42 -2.17 -12.40
CA MET A 35 -6.36 -1.07 -12.15
C MET A 35 -7.10 -1.29 -10.83
N VAL A 36 -7.57 -2.51 -10.58
CA VAL A 36 -8.26 -2.84 -9.33
C VAL A 36 -7.31 -2.65 -8.13
N SER A 37 -6.06 -3.11 -8.20
CA SER A 37 -5.10 -2.87 -7.13
C SER A 37 -4.75 -1.41 -6.92
N ALA A 38 -4.65 -0.61 -7.99
CA ALA A 38 -4.41 0.82 -7.88
C ALA A 38 -5.55 1.54 -7.14
N ILE A 39 -6.81 1.22 -7.47
CA ILE A 39 -7.98 1.77 -6.78
C ILE A 39 -7.96 1.38 -5.29
N HIS A 40 -7.79 0.09 -4.98
CA HIS A 40 -7.78 -0.38 -3.59
C HIS A 40 -6.62 0.18 -2.77
N THR A 41 -5.46 0.37 -3.39
CA THR A 41 -4.31 1.02 -2.75
C THR A 41 -4.64 2.47 -2.45
N GLY A 42 -5.12 3.24 -3.44
CA GLY A 42 -5.50 4.64 -3.25
C GLY A 42 -6.58 4.84 -2.17
N MET A 43 -7.58 3.96 -2.12
CA MET A 43 -8.59 3.98 -1.05
C MET A 43 -7.99 3.70 0.32
N MET A 44 -7.06 2.74 0.42
CA MET A 44 -6.35 2.43 1.67
C MET A 44 -5.52 3.62 2.16
N GLU A 45 -4.77 4.28 1.27
CA GLU A 45 -3.97 5.47 1.61
C GLU A 45 -4.85 6.59 2.19
N VAL A 46 -6.00 6.88 1.56
CA VAL A 46 -6.93 7.90 2.04
C VAL A 46 -7.50 7.53 3.42
N ALA A 47 -7.90 6.26 3.60
CA ALA A 47 -8.40 5.78 4.88
C ALA A 47 -7.32 5.85 5.98
N PHE A 48 -6.08 5.50 5.65
CA PHE A 48 -4.94 5.58 6.57
C PHE A 48 -4.70 7.02 7.01
N ALA A 49 -4.58 7.96 6.05
CA ALA A 49 -4.39 9.38 6.35
C ALA A 49 -5.52 9.95 7.21
N LYS A 50 -6.78 9.65 6.87
CA LYS A 50 -7.96 10.12 7.61
C LYS A 50 -8.00 9.61 9.04
N ARG A 51 -7.69 8.33 9.28
CA ARG A 51 -7.64 7.76 10.63
C ARG A 51 -6.42 8.27 11.41
N ALA A 52 -5.27 8.42 10.76
CA ALA A 52 -4.03 8.95 11.36
C ALA A 52 -4.16 10.39 11.89
N ILE A 53 -5.07 11.20 11.34
CA ILE A 53 -5.35 12.54 11.89
C ILE A 53 -5.97 12.46 13.30
N LYS A 54 -6.77 11.41 13.56
CA LYS A 54 -7.54 11.26 14.81
C LYS A 54 -6.83 10.41 15.85
N ASP A 55 -5.99 9.47 15.41
CA ASP A 55 -5.31 8.49 16.26
C ASP A 55 -3.79 8.74 16.26
N PRO A 56 -3.20 9.17 17.39
CA PRO A 56 -1.77 9.41 17.52
C PRO A 56 -0.88 8.18 17.27
N GLU A 57 -1.33 6.97 17.62
CA GLU A 57 -0.57 5.75 17.41
C GLU A 57 -0.58 5.37 15.93
N LEU A 58 -1.74 5.48 15.29
CA LEU A 58 -1.86 5.26 13.85
C LEU A 58 -1.11 6.33 13.05
N ARG A 59 -0.99 7.57 13.57
CA ARG A 59 -0.18 8.63 12.96
C ARG A 59 1.29 8.28 12.89
N LYS A 60 1.86 7.64 13.92
CA LYS A 60 3.25 7.16 13.88
C LYS A 60 3.43 6.12 12.78
N ALA A 61 2.52 5.15 12.70
CA ALA A 61 2.53 4.13 11.66
C ALA A 61 2.40 4.75 10.25
N HIS A 62 1.50 5.71 10.06
CA HIS A 62 1.31 6.44 8.81
C HIS A 62 2.55 7.25 8.40
N ASN A 63 3.24 7.87 9.36
CA ASN A 63 4.48 8.60 9.06
C ASN A 63 5.58 7.65 8.58
N VAL A 64 5.74 6.49 9.23
CA VAL A 64 6.68 5.45 8.76
C VAL A 64 6.26 4.97 7.37
N HIS A 65 4.97 4.67 7.16
CA HIS A 65 4.41 4.29 5.87
C HIS A 65 4.82 5.27 4.77
N LYS A 66 4.51 6.56 4.97
CA LYS A 66 4.79 7.63 4.02
C LYS A 66 6.29 7.77 3.73
N MET A 67 7.12 7.79 4.77
CA MET A 67 8.57 7.95 4.59
C MET A 67 9.19 6.75 3.88
N SER A 68 8.74 5.53 4.22
CA SER A 68 9.15 4.30 3.53
C SER A 68 8.70 4.28 2.07
N SER A 69 7.48 4.72 1.76
CA SER A 69 6.98 4.82 0.38
C SER A 69 7.75 5.87 -0.44
N LEU A 70 8.07 7.02 0.15
CA LEU A 70 8.89 8.05 -0.52
C LEU A 70 10.32 7.58 -0.77
N LEU A 71 10.98 7.04 0.27
CA LEU A 71 12.34 6.51 0.15
C LEU A 71 12.38 5.38 -0.87
N GLY A 72 11.40 4.49 -0.79
CA GLY A 72 11.26 3.43 -1.75
C GLY A 72 11.16 3.98 -3.18
N GLY A 73 10.20 4.87 -3.44
CA GLY A 73 9.98 5.41 -4.79
C GLY A 73 11.24 6.07 -5.35
N ALA A 74 12.01 6.76 -4.51
CA ALA A 74 13.31 7.31 -4.89
C ALA A 74 14.33 6.21 -5.25
N LEU A 75 14.40 5.13 -4.46
CA LEU A 75 15.29 3.99 -4.74
C LEU A 75 14.88 3.22 -6.01
N PHE A 76 13.58 3.11 -6.29
CA PHE A 76 13.08 2.51 -7.54
C PHE A 76 13.55 3.31 -8.76
N ILE A 77 13.40 4.64 -8.74
CA ILE A 77 13.87 5.50 -9.82
C ILE A 77 15.40 5.45 -9.93
N ALA A 78 16.11 5.42 -8.79
CA ALA A 78 17.56 5.36 -8.77
C ALA A 78 18.11 4.04 -9.35
N ASP A 79 17.43 2.92 -9.16
CA ASP A 79 17.80 1.61 -9.73
C ASP A 79 17.89 1.67 -11.26
N ASP A 80 16.92 2.33 -11.90
CA ASP A 80 16.90 2.56 -13.35
C ASP A 80 17.97 3.56 -13.81
N MET A 81 18.21 4.63 -13.03
CA MET A 81 19.18 5.69 -13.37
C MET A 81 20.64 5.27 -13.16
N PHE A 82 20.91 4.38 -12.21
CA PHE A 82 22.25 3.97 -11.79
C PHE A 82 22.41 2.44 -11.81
N PRO A 83 22.29 1.77 -12.96
CA PRO A 83 22.25 0.30 -13.06
C PRO A 83 23.53 -0.41 -12.57
N GLY A 84 24.64 0.33 -12.42
CA GLY A 84 25.90 -0.19 -11.89
C GLY A 84 26.05 -0.11 -10.37
N THR A 85 25.10 0.53 -9.66
CA THR A 85 25.17 0.66 -8.19
C THR A 85 24.54 -0.57 -7.55
N PRO A 86 25.31 -1.39 -6.81
CA PRO A 86 24.77 -2.61 -6.23
C PRO A 86 23.72 -2.31 -5.15
N PHE A 87 22.77 -3.23 -4.99
CA PHE A 87 21.76 -3.25 -3.93
C PHE A 87 20.66 -2.18 -3.97
N LEU A 88 20.60 -1.28 -4.96
CA LEU A 88 19.50 -0.29 -5.07
C LEU A 88 18.13 -0.98 -5.13
N HIS A 89 17.97 -1.97 -6.01
CA HIS A 89 16.77 -2.80 -6.09
C HIS A 89 16.40 -3.47 -4.75
N SER A 90 17.39 -4.01 -4.04
CA SER A 90 17.18 -4.67 -2.75
C SER A 90 16.76 -3.66 -1.68
N ALA A 91 17.35 -2.46 -1.68
CA ALA A 91 17.00 -1.38 -0.78
C ALA A 91 15.58 -0.85 -1.05
N TRP A 92 15.18 -0.74 -2.32
CA TRP A 92 13.80 -0.46 -2.72
C TRP A 92 12.82 -1.47 -2.11
N HIS A 93 13.09 -2.77 -2.28
CA HIS A 93 12.25 -3.81 -1.68
C HIS A 93 12.20 -3.76 -0.16
N LEU A 94 13.33 -3.46 0.51
CA LEU A 94 13.36 -3.31 1.96
C LEU A 94 12.48 -2.13 2.42
N ALA A 95 12.61 -0.96 1.79
CA ALA A 95 11.79 0.20 2.10
C ALA A 95 10.29 -0.11 1.86
N ALA A 96 9.96 -0.74 0.73
CA ALA A 96 8.59 -1.16 0.43
C ALA A 96 8.04 -2.17 1.46
N ALA A 97 8.84 -3.12 1.93
CA ALA A 97 8.45 -4.09 2.95
C ALA A 97 8.15 -3.42 4.30
N VAL A 98 8.98 -2.46 4.72
CA VAL A 98 8.74 -1.66 5.94
C VAL A 98 7.44 -0.87 5.79
N GLY A 99 7.24 -0.19 4.67
CA GLY A 99 6.02 0.56 4.36
C GLY A 99 4.77 -0.33 4.41
N ALA A 100 4.79 -1.48 3.72
CA ALA A 100 3.68 -2.42 3.71
C ALA A 100 3.37 -3.00 5.10
N GLY A 101 4.38 -3.24 5.93
CA GLY A 101 4.22 -3.75 7.30
C GLY A 101 3.41 -2.82 8.20
N THR A 102 3.47 -1.51 7.98
CA THR A 102 2.68 -0.53 8.76
C THR A 102 1.17 -0.64 8.51
N CYS A 103 0.74 -1.17 7.36
CA CYS A 103 -0.67 -1.33 7.02
C CYS A 103 -1.40 -2.31 7.95
N ASN A 104 -0.67 -3.18 8.65
CA ASN A 104 -1.24 -4.06 9.67
C ASN A 104 -1.92 -3.27 10.80
N LYS A 105 -1.43 -2.05 11.11
CA LYS A 105 -2.07 -1.16 12.09
C LYS A 105 -3.46 -0.66 11.67
N LEU A 106 -3.84 -0.81 10.40
CA LEU A 106 -5.21 -0.54 9.96
C LEU A 106 -6.18 -1.68 10.25
N LEU A 107 -5.66 -2.88 10.50
CA LEU A 107 -6.44 -4.09 10.78
C LEU A 107 -6.65 -4.34 12.28
N GLU A 108 -5.86 -3.67 13.12
CA GLU A 108 -6.08 -3.52 14.57
C GLU A 108 -7.22 -2.53 14.86
#